data_AF-A0A662IED1-F1
#
_entry.id   AF-A0A662IED1-F1
#
_cell.length_a   1.000
_cell.length_b   1.000
_cell.length_c   1.000
_cell.angle_alpha   90.00
_cell.angle_beta   90.00
_cell.angle_gamma   90.00
#
_symmetry.space_group_name_H-M   'P 1'
#
loop_
_entity.id
_entity.type
_entity.pdbx_description
1 polymer ?
#
loop_
_entity_poly.entity_id
_entity_poly.type
_entity_poly.pdbx_seq_one_letter_code
_entity_poly.pdbx_strand_id
1 'polypeptide(L)'
;MEARDVDGKLKQLYNEYREAVSSGDLDRAVDSGVRVLEELLEVARSWVVARITHPLVREAALDVLAHYERALSFVKGAREAVSGLPPIYSAGVKEEALEVLMSSVNGLFNFVVGALLVVADVLAGVNSVA
;
A
#
# COMPACT_ATOMS: atom_id res chain seq x y z
N MET A 1 -0.75 -18.86 -3.13
CA MET A 1 -0.91 -17.75 -4.09
C MET A 1 0.41 -17.59 -4.83
N GLU A 2 0.44 -17.83 -6.14
CA GLU A 2 1.67 -17.76 -6.93
C GLU A 2 2.08 -16.30 -7.18
N ALA A 3 3.37 -16.01 -7.34
CA ALA A 3 3.87 -14.64 -7.58
C ALA A 3 3.23 -13.95 -8.81
N ARG A 4 2.79 -14.73 -9.80
CA ARG A 4 2.09 -14.22 -11.00
C ARG A 4 0.69 -13.68 -10.71
N ASP A 5 -0.02 -14.24 -9.74
CA ASP A 5 -1.36 -13.78 -9.36
C ASP A 5 -1.32 -12.44 -8.62
N VAL A 6 -0.27 -12.22 -7.81
CA VAL A 6 -0.05 -10.98 -7.05
C VAL A 6 0.20 -9.80 -7.99
N ASP A 7 1.03 -9.99 -9.03
CA ASP A 7 1.36 -8.95 -10.01
C ASP A 7 0.12 -8.53 -10.84
N GLY A 8 -0.70 -9.48 -11.29
CA GLY A 8 -1.92 -9.19 -12.05
C GLY A 8 -2.96 -8.41 -11.22
N LYS A 9 -3.19 -8.85 -9.98
CA LYS A 9 -4.14 -8.21 -9.06
C LYS A 9 -3.71 -6.79 -8.67
N LEU A 10 -2.44 -6.59 -8.31
CA LEU A 10 -1.92 -5.26 -7.99
C LEU A 10 -2.03 -4.31 -9.19
N LYS A 11 -1.63 -4.75 -10.39
CA LYS A 11 -1.75 -3.93 -11.61
C LYS A 11 -3.18 -3.49 -11.85
N GLN A 12 -4.15 -4.39 -11.69
CA GLN A 12 -5.55 -4.04 -11.82
C GLN A 12 -5.96 -3.00 -10.78
N LEU A 13 -5.66 -3.21 -9.50
CA LEU A 13 -6.01 -2.28 -8.42
C LEU A 13 -5.39 -0.90 -8.63
N TYR A 14 -4.14 -0.82 -9.07
CA TYR A 14 -3.47 0.44 -9.40
C TYR A 14 -4.11 1.17 -10.57
N ASN A 15 -4.51 0.44 -11.62
CA ASN A 15 -5.21 1.03 -12.76
C ASN A 15 -6.57 1.57 -12.34
N GLU A 16 -7.36 0.80 -11.58
CA GLU A 16 -8.64 1.25 -11.03
C GLU A 16 -8.48 2.51 -10.17
N TYR A 17 -7.46 2.53 -9.31
CA TYR A 17 -7.15 3.69 -8.47
C TYR A 17 -6.77 4.92 -9.29
N ARG A 18 -5.87 4.75 -10.27
CA ARG A 18 -5.44 5.84 -11.15
C ARG A 18 -6.60 6.42 -11.96
N GLU A 19 -7.47 5.57 -12.50
CA GLU A 19 -8.67 5.99 -13.20
C GLU A 19 -9.63 6.77 -12.30
N ALA A 20 -9.86 6.28 -11.08
CA ALA A 20 -10.71 6.95 -10.10
C ALA A 20 -10.18 8.35 -9.76
N VAL A 21 -8.89 8.45 -9.45
CA VAL A 21 -8.19 9.74 -9.24
C VAL A 21 -8.35 10.66 -10.45
N SER A 22 -8.11 10.15 -11.66
CA SER A 22 -8.15 10.97 -12.88
C SER A 22 -9.57 11.46 -13.21
N SER A 23 -10.59 10.73 -12.77
CA SER A 23 -11.99 11.12 -12.99
C SER A 23 -12.49 12.21 -12.03
N GLY A 24 -11.74 12.53 -10.97
CA GLY A 24 -12.16 13.48 -9.93
C GLY A 24 -13.24 12.94 -8.98
N ASP A 25 -13.63 11.68 -9.13
CA ASP A 25 -14.55 11.00 -8.21
C ASP A 25 -13.82 10.66 -6.90
N LEU A 26 -13.92 11.57 -5.92
CA LEU A 26 -13.23 11.45 -4.63
C LEU A 26 -13.64 10.20 -3.85
N ASP A 27 -14.93 9.82 -3.92
CA ASP A 27 -15.42 8.63 -3.22
C ASP A 27 -14.80 7.37 -3.82
N ARG A 28 -14.86 7.23 -5.14
CA ARG A 28 -14.24 6.11 -5.84
C ARG A 28 -12.71 6.11 -5.66
N ALA A 29 -12.07 7.27 -5.65
CA ALA A 29 -10.62 7.39 -5.48
C ALA A 29 -10.17 6.96 -4.09
N VAL A 30 -10.89 7.38 -3.03
CA VAL A 30 -10.61 6.92 -1.67
C VAL A 30 -10.84 5.42 -1.54
N ASP A 31 -11.95 4.89 -2.05
CA ASP A 31 -12.27 3.46 -1.95
C ASP A 31 -11.30 2.55 -2.71
N SER A 32 -10.84 2.98 -3.89
CA SER A 32 -9.83 2.25 -4.64
C SER A 32 -8.44 2.37 -4.01
N GLY A 33 -8.06 3.55 -3.51
CA GLY A 33 -6.78 3.73 -2.83
C GLY A 33 -6.66 2.93 -1.53
N VAL A 34 -7.74 2.81 -0.75
CA VAL A 34 -7.82 1.92 0.43
C VAL A 34 -7.48 0.48 0.04
N ARG A 35 -8.12 -0.04 -1.02
CA ARG A 35 -7.88 -1.41 -1.50
C ARG A 35 -6.44 -1.63 -1.96
N VAL A 36 -5.84 -0.64 -2.65
CA VAL A 36 -4.43 -0.71 -3.05
C VAL A 36 -3.51 -0.79 -1.83
N LEU A 37 -3.72 0.09 -0.85
CA LEU A 37 -2.87 0.15 0.34
C LEU A 37 -2.98 -1.13 1.20
N GLU A 38 -4.18 -1.70 1.31
CA GLU A 38 -4.42 -2.99 1.96
C GLU A 38 -3.66 -4.13 1.28
N GLU A 39 -3.75 -4.22 -0.05
CA GLU A 39 -3.04 -5.26 -0.81
C GLU A 39 -1.53 -5.11 -0.68
N LEU A 40 -1.01 -3.88 -0.74
CA LEU A 40 0.42 -3.61 -0.55
C LEU A 40 0.91 -4.02 0.84
N LEU A 41 0.12 -3.74 1.89
CA LEU A 41 0.44 -4.15 3.26
C LEU A 41 0.51 -5.68 3.37
N GLU A 42 -0.44 -6.38 2.76
CA GLU A 42 -0.46 -7.84 2.74
C GLU A 42 0.75 -8.41 1.98
N VAL A 43 1.07 -7.83 0.83
CA VAL A 43 2.25 -8.21 0.04
C VAL A 43 3.53 -7.94 0.83
N ALA A 44 3.65 -6.80 1.50
CA ALA A 44 4.82 -6.50 2.31
C ALA A 44 5.00 -7.51 3.46
N ARG A 45 3.92 -7.93 4.14
CA ARG A 45 4.02 -8.96 5.19
C ARG A 45 4.43 -10.31 4.64
N SER A 46 3.70 -10.78 3.63
CA SER A 46 3.82 -12.14 3.10
C SER A 46 5.10 -12.33 2.26
N TRP A 47 5.55 -11.29 1.57
CA TRP A 47 6.71 -11.39 0.68
C TRP A 47 7.99 -10.81 1.26
N VAL A 48 7.92 -9.67 1.94
CA VAL A 48 9.10 -8.98 2.49
C VAL A 48 9.38 -9.46 3.91
N VAL A 49 8.50 -9.14 4.86
CA VAL A 49 8.74 -9.39 6.30
C VAL A 49 8.96 -10.88 6.58
N ALA A 50 8.18 -11.76 5.94
CA ALA A 50 8.30 -13.20 6.09
C ALA A 50 9.71 -13.74 5.77
N ARG A 51 10.45 -13.08 4.87
CA ARG A 51 11.80 -13.48 4.43
C ARG A 51 12.92 -12.86 5.24
N ILE A 52 12.63 -11.90 6.12
CA ILE A 52 13.65 -11.28 6.98
C ILE A 52 13.90 -12.19 8.19
N THR A 53 15.11 -12.74 8.28
CA THR A 53 15.52 -13.65 9.36
C THR A 53 16.12 -12.92 10.56
N HIS A 54 16.82 -11.81 10.33
CA HIS A 54 17.44 -11.04 11.39
C HIS A 54 16.38 -10.30 12.24
N PRO A 55 16.26 -10.54 13.56
CA PRO A 55 15.19 -10.00 14.39
C PRO A 55 15.08 -8.48 14.35
N LEU A 56 16.19 -7.75 14.49
CA LEU A 56 16.18 -6.28 14.48
C LEU A 56 15.72 -5.69 13.13
N VAL A 57 16.09 -6.33 12.02
CA VAL A 57 15.69 -5.88 10.68
C VAL A 57 14.21 -6.17 10.47
N ARG A 58 13.73 -7.31 10.98
CA ARG A 58 12.31 -7.67 10.93
C ARG A 58 11.47 -6.69 11.74
N GLU A 59 11.92 -6.31 12.94
CA GLU A 59 11.25 -5.31 13.78
C GLU A 59 11.18 -3.95 13.08
N ALA A 60 12.30 -3.47 12.53
CA ALA A 60 12.31 -2.22 11.76
C ALA A 60 11.36 -2.26 10.56
N ALA A 61 11.27 -3.38 9.84
CA ALA A 61 10.32 -3.55 8.75
C ALA A 61 8.86 -3.54 9.24
N LEU A 62 8.58 -4.15 10.40
CA LEU A 62 7.25 -4.11 11.01
C LEU A 62 6.86 -2.69 11.44
N ASP A 63 7.80 -1.90 11.97
CA ASP A 63 7.56 -0.50 12.32
C ASP A 63 7.19 0.36 11.10
N VAL A 64 7.86 0.10 9.96
CA VAL A 64 7.51 0.70 8.67
C VAL A 64 6.08 0.32 8.28
N LEU A 65 5.68 -0.95 8.38
CA LEU A 65 4.32 -1.37 8.06
C LEU A 65 3.28 -0.74 9.01
N ALA A 66 3.59 -0.66 10.30
CA ALA A 66 2.73 -0.03 11.30
C ALA A 66 2.47 1.45 11.00
N HIS A 67 3.42 2.16 10.39
CA HIS A 67 3.19 3.52 9.90
C HIS A 67 2.09 3.58 8.83
N TYR A 68 2.13 2.69 7.84
CA TYR A 68 1.13 2.64 6.77
C TYR A 68 -0.23 2.10 7.25
N GLU A 69 -0.26 1.19 8.22
CA GLU A 69 -1.50 0.75 8.89
C GLU A 69 -2.21 1.91 9.61
N ARG A 70 -1.44 2.79 10.27
CA ARG A 70 -2.00 3.99 10.91
C ARG A 70 -2.57 4.95 9.88
N ALA A 71 -1.87 5.17 8.76
CA ALA A 71 -2.38 5.97 7.65
C ALA A 71 -3.68 5.37 7.07
N LEU A 72 -3.73 4.06 6.86
CA LEU A 72 -4.94 3.36 6.41
C LEU A 72 -6.10 3.51 7.40
N SER A 73 -5.82 3.38 8.70
CA SER A 73 -6.81 3.54 9.77
C SER A 73 -7.37 4.97 9.81
N PHE A 74 -6.51 5.97 9.66
CA PHE A 74 -6.91 7.37 9.54
C PHE A 74 -7.86 7.57 8.36
N VAL A 75 -7.49 7.12 7.16
CA VAL A 75 -8.30 7.27 5.95
C VAL A 75 -9.67 6.60 6.09
N LYS A 76 -9.71 5.38 6.63
CA LYS A 76 -10.98 4.66 6.89
C LYS A 76 -11.86 5.43 7.86
N GLY A 77 -11.29 5.93 8.95
CA GLY A 77 -12.01 6.75 9.94
C GLY A 77 -12.52 8.06 9.36
N ALA A 78 -11.69 8.75 8.57
CA ALA A 78 -12.06 9.98 7.88
C ALA A 78 -13.24 9.76 6.90
N ARG A 79 -13.16 8.69 6.09
CA ARG A 79 -14.25 8.29 5.18
C ARG A 79 -15.54 7.99 5.94
N GLU A 80 -15.46 7.24 7.03
CA GLU A 80 -16.63 6.87 7.82
C GLU A 80 -17.29 8.08 8.47
N ALA A 81 -16.49 9.01 9.02
CA ALA A 81 -16.96 10.24 9.62
C ALA A 81 -17.74 11.15 8.64
N VAL A 82 -17.46 11.07 7.34
CA VAL A 82 -18.11 11.90 6.32
C VAL A 82 -19.11 11.16 5.43
N SER A 83 -19.30 9.87 5.63
CA SER A 83 -20.12 8.98 4.77
C SER A 83 -21.60 9.36 4.67
N GLY A 84 -22.12 10.14 5.60
CA GLY A 84 -23.50 10.66 5.59
C GLY A 84 -23.62 12.16 5.38
N LEU A 85 -22.51 12.86 5.14
CA LEU A 85 -22.51 14.31 5.01
C LEU A 85 -22.77 14.75 3.56
N PRO A 86 -23.45 15.90 3.34
CA PRO A 86 -23.56 16.49 2.02
C PRO A 86 -22.18 16.74 1.39
N PRO A 87 -22.03 16.61 0.06
CA PRO A 87 -20.75 16.73 -0.64
C PRO A 87 -19.94 17.97 -0.25
N ILE A 88 -20.61 19.13 -0.12
CA ILE A 88 -20.00 20.41 0.24
C ILE A 88 -19.27 20.40 1.59
N TYR A 89 -19.63 19.51 2.51
CA TYR A 89 -19.02 19.38 3.83
C TYR A 89 -18.05 18.19 3.93
N SER A 90 -18.10 17.27 2.96
CA SER A 90 -17.26 16.07 2.94
C SER A 90 -16.03 16.19 2.02
N ALA A 91 -16.07 17.09 1.03
CA ALA A 91 -15.07 17.18 -0.04
C ALA A 91 -13.65 17.38 0.50
N GLY A 92 -13.42 18.38 1.35
CA GLY A 92 -12.08 18.66 1.89
C GLY A 92 -11.48 17.50 2.70
N VAL A 93 -12.30 16.79 3.48
CA VAL A 93 -11.85 15.60 4.23
C VAL A 93 -11.51 14.45 3.29
N LYS A 94 -12.29 14.27 2.22
CA LYS A 94 -12.02 13.25 1.19
C LYS A 94 -10.75 13.57 0.39
N GLU A 95 -10.51 14.84 0.09
CA GLU A 95 -9.26 15.31 -0.53
C GLU A 95 -8.05 15.03 0.36
N GLU A 96 -8.11 15.40 1.65
CA GLU A 96 -7.04 15.12 2.61
C GLU A 96 -6.79 13.61 2.77
N ALA A 97 -7.86 12.82 2.88
CA ALA A 97 -7.76 11.36 2.93
C ALA A 97 -7.12 10.80 1.65
N LEU A 98 -7.45 11.35 0.49
CA LEU A 98 -6.86 10.96 -0.79
C LEU A 98 -5.38 11.34 -0.90
N GLU A 99 -4.97 12.50 -0.40
CA GLU A 99 -3.56 12.91 -0.34
C GLU A 99 -2.73 11.94 0.52
N VAL A 100 -3.26 11.59 1.71
CA VAL A 100 -2.62 10.60 2.59
C VAL A 100 -2.52 9.24 1.90
N LEU A 101 -3.56 8.80 1.19
CA LEU A 101 -3.53 7.57 0.38
C LEU A 101 -2.45 7.64 -0.71
N MET A 102 -2.40 8.70 -1.51
CA MET A 102 -1.42 8.85 -2.59
C MET A 102 0.01 8.75 -2.06
N SER A 103 0.29 9.47 -0.98
CA SER A 103 1.60 9.43 -0.32
C SER A 103 1.93 8.05 0.22
N SER A 104 0.98 7.42 0.93
CA SER A 104 1.15 6.11 1.56
C SER A 104 1.34 4.98 0.55
N VAL A 105 0.53 4.97 -0.51
CA VAL A 105 0.61 3.99 -1.60
C VAL A 105 1.96 4.08 -2.30
N ASN A 106 2.41 5.28 -2.65
CA ASN A 106 3.71 5.47 -3.29
C ASN A 106 4.87 5.07 -2.36
N GLY A 107 4.80 5.48 -1.10
CA GLY A 107 5.82 5.15 -0.10
C GLY A 107 5.95 3.64 0.10
N LEU A 108 4.83 2.96 0.36
CA LEU A 108 4.84 1.52 0.63
C LEU A 108 5.21 0.71 -0.61
N PHE A 109 4.77 1.13 -1.81
CA PHE A 109 5.22 0.51 -3.05
C PHE A 109 6.74 0.55 -3.20
N ASN A 110 7.34 1.73 -3.00
CA ASN A 110 8.79 1.90 -3.09
C ASN A 110 9.53 1.06 -2.05
N PHE A 111 8.99 0.96 -0.83
CA PHE A 111 9.52 0.07 0.20
C PHE A 111 9.49 -1.40 -0.25
N VAL A 112 8.34 -1.88 -0.73
CA VAL A 112 8.17 -3.27 -1.18
C VAL A 112 9.13 -3.59 -2.34
N VAL A 113 9.18 -2.75 -3.37
CA VAL A 113 10.07 -2.95 -4.52
C VAL A 113 11.53 -2.92 -4.09
N GLY A 114 11.93 -1.94 -3.28
CA GLY A 114 13.30 -1.83 -2.77
C GLY A 114 13.72 -3.06 -1.97
N ALA A 115 12.85 -3.55 -1.09
CA ALA A 115 13.12 -4.74 -0.30
C ALA A 115 13.19 -6.01 -1.17
N LEU A 116 12.31 -6.16 -2.16
CA LEU A 116 12.34 -7.30 -3.08
C LEU A 116 13.60 -7.30 -3.96
N LEU A 117 14.09 -6.14 -4.39
CA LEU A 117 15.36 -6.03 -5.13
C LEU A 117 16.54 -6.50 -4.27
N VAL A 118 16.60 -6.09 -3.01
CA VAL A 118 17.64 -6.55 -2.08
C VAL A 118 17.55 -8.07 -1.87
N VAL A 119 16.35 -8.63 -1.70
CA VAL A 119 16.15 -10.08 -1.59
C VAL A 119 16.61 -10.81 -2.85
N ALA A 120 16.28 -10.28 -4.03
CA ALA A 120 16.69 -10.87 -5.31
C ALA A 120 18.22 -10.85 -5.48
N ASP A 121 18.88 -9.75 -5.11
CA ASP A 121 20.34 -9.62 -5.18
C ASP A 121 21.05 -10.62 -4.26
N VAL A 122 20.58 -10.77 -3.02
CA VAL A 122 21.11 -11.77 -2.08
C VAL A 122 20.94 -13.19 -2.63
N LEU A 123 19.78 -13.53 -3.19
CA LEU A 123 19.53 -14.85 -3.77
C LEU A 123 20.41 -15.12 -5.00
N ALA A 124 20.63 -14.13 -5.86
CA ALA A 124 21.51 -14.24 -7.01
C ALA A 124 22.98 -14.42 -6.59
N GLY A 125 23.42 -13.69 -5.56
CA GLY A 125 24.76 -13.81 -4.99
C GLY A 125 25.02 -15.16 -4.30
N VAL A 126 24.01 -15.76 -3.67
CA VAL A 126 24.12 -17.11 -3.08
C VAL A 126 24.27 -18.19 -4.18
N ASN A 127 23.56 -18.05 -5.29
CA ASN A 127 23.60 -19.01 -6.40
C ASN A 127 24.87 -18.91 -7.27
N SER A 128 25.70 -17.87 -7.13
CA SER A 128 26.96 -17.73 -7.87
C SER A 128 28.17 -18.33 -7.13
N VAL A 129 28.00 -18.69 -5.85
CA VAL A 129 29.05 -19.23 -4.96
C VAL A 129 28.83 -20.73 -4.66
N ALA A 130 27.73 -21.32 -5.15
CA ALA A 130 27.43 -22.76 -5.10
C ALA A 130 27.68 -23.41 -6.47
#